data_AF-A0A935F2V2-F1
#
_entry.id   AF-A0A935F2V2-F1
#
_cell.length_a   1.000
_cell.length_b   1.000
_cell.length_c   1.000
_cell.angle_alpha   90.00
_cell.angle_beta   90.00
_cell.angle_gamma   90.00
#
_symmetry.space_group_name_H-M   'P 1'
#
loop_
_entity.id
_entity.type
_entity.pdbx_description
1 polymer ?
#
loop_
_entity_poly.entity_id
_entity_poly.type
_entity_poly.pdbx_seq_one_letter_code
_entity_poly.pdbx_strand_id
1 'polypeptide(L)'
;MTEFGAQGLELDAALVAWGTDFVLKDGRWSIVGARGYKRGGPQVRDPSQLRANAYRVLLTRARDATVVFVPRLPELDQTCAHLLGIGFRPLDAG
;
A
#
# COMPACT_ATOMS: atom_id res chain seq x y z
N MET A 1 -13.70 -19.72 -7.24
CA MET A 1 -13.35 -19.88 -5.81
C MET A 1 -14.29 -18.95 -5.05
N THR A 2 -15.17 -19.52 -4.24
CA THR A 2 -16.43 -18.92 -3.78
C THR A 2 -16.25 -18.04 -2.56
N GLU A 3 -17.11 -17.03 -2.41
CA GLU A 3 -17.17 -16.03 -1.33
C GLU A 3 -17.47 -16.60 0.07
N PHE A 4 -17.43 -17.93 0.24
CA PHE A 4 -17.77 -18.64 1.47
C PHE A 4 -16.59 -19.32 2.17
N GLY A 5 -15.35 -19.11 1.70
CA GLY A 5 -14.13 -19.60 2.39
C GLY A 5 -13.41 -18.57 3.27
N ALA A 6 -13.86 -17.30 3.28
CA ALA A 6 -13.09 -16.18 3.83
C ALA A 6 -13.72 -15.54 5.09
N GLN A 7 -14.75 -16.16 5.69
CA GLN A 7 -15.25 -15.73 6.99
C GLN A 7 -14.45 -16.48 8.08
N GLY A 8 -13.25 -15.97 8.38
CA GLY A 8 -12.36 -16.52 9.40
C GLY A 8 -10.86 -16.54 9.04
N LEU A 9 -10.46 -16.06 7.86
CA LEU A 9 -9.05 -15.89 7.51
C LEU A 9 -8.57 -14.49 7.93
N GLU A 10 -8.43 -14.28 9.24
CA GLU A 10 -7.47 -13.28 9.72
C GLU A 10 -6.09 -13.78 9.27
N LEU A 11 -5.40 -13.02 8.44
CA LEU A 11 -4.02 -13.31 8.09
C LEU A 11 -3.17 -12.92 9.30
N ASP A 12 -2.51 -13.89 9.94
CA ASP A 12 -1.61 -13.65 11.08
C ASP A 12 -0.55 -12.60 10.70
N ALA A 13 -0.04 -12.68 9.47
CA ALA A 13 0.78 -11.65 8.87
C ALA A 13 0.35 -11.32 7.42
N ALA A 14 0.52 -10.06 7.01
CA ALA A 14 0.30 -9.62 5.63
C ALA A 14 1.57 -9.01 5.02
N LEU A 15 1.84 -9.35 3.75
CA LEU A 15 2.85 -8.68 2.93
C LEU A 15 2.16 -7.67 2.01
N VAL A 16 2.56 -6.40 2.10
CA VAL A 16 2.14 -5.33 1.19
C VAL A 16 3.31 -4.93 0.31
N ALA A 17 3.22 -5.21 -0.99
CA ALA A 17 4.15 -4.67 -1.97
C ALA A 17 3.73 -3.25 -2.35
N TRP A 18 4.54 -2.26 -1.98
CA TRP A 18 4.26 -0.86 -2.24
C TRP A 18 4.56 -0.50 -3.69
N GLY A 19 3.60 0.12 -4.38
CA GLY A 19 3.72 0.51 -5.77
C GLY A 19 4.01 1.99 -5.98
N THR A 20 4.39 2.35 -7.20
CA THR A 20 4.57 3.73 -7.66
C THR A 20 3.23 4.44 -7.93
N ASP A 21 2.12 3.73 -7.75
CA ASP A 21 0.76 4.25 -7.86
C ASP A 21 0.32 5.05 -6.64
N PHE A 22 1.08 5.01 -5.53
CA PHE A 22 0.84 5.80 -4.34
C PHE A 22 2.16 6.19 -3.66
N VAL A 23 2.66 7.40 -3.94
CA VAL A 23 4.00 7.83 -3.50
C VAL A 23 3.91 9.06 -2.61
N LEU A 24 4.81 9.17 -1.63
CA LEU A 24 4.99 10.42 -0.91
C LEU A 24 5.95 11.31 -1.70
N LYS A 25 5.51 12.52 -2.03
CA LYS A 25 6.30 13.53 -2.73
C LYS A 25 6.13 14.88 -2.06
N ASP A 26 7.23 15.47 -1.62
CA ASP A 26 7.28 16.78 -0.96
C ASP A 26 6.33 16.84 0.26
N GLY A 27 6.30 15.74 1.03
CA GLY A 27 5.42 15.59 2.19
C GLY A 27 3.93 15.38 1.87
N ARG A 28 3.56 15.18 0.60
CA ARG A 28 2.18 14.96 0.17
C ARG A 28 2.03 13.64 -0.59
N TRP A 29 0.96 12.91 -0.27
CA TRP A 29 0.62 11.69 -1.00
C TRP A 29 0.16 12.01 -2.42
N SER A 30 0.64 11.22 -3.39
CA SER A 30 0.42 11.44 -4.81
C SER A 30 0.10 10.13 -5.53
N ILE A 31 -0.84 10.20 -6.47
CA ILE A 31 -1.25 9.08 -7.34
C ILE A 31 -0.81 9.28 -8.79
N VAL A 32 0.21 10.11 -9.04
CA VAL A 32 0.65 10.43 -10.41
C VAL A 32 1.07 9.18 -11.19
N GLY A 33 1.68 8.19 -10.54
CA GLY A 33 2.01 6.90 -11.16
C GLY A 33 0.81 5.98 -11.42
N ALA A 34 -0.38 6.29 -10.88
CA ALA A 34 -1.59 5.49 -11.07
C ALA A 34 -2.26 5.68 -12.45
N ARG A 35 -1.76 6.60 -13.30
CA ARG A 35 -2.38 6.95 -14.59
C ARG A 35 -2.54 5.76 -15.55
N GLY A 36 -1.70 4.72 -15.43
CA GLY A 36 -1.79 3.49 -16.23
C GLY A 36 -2.89 2.50 -15.81
N TYR A 37 -3.52 2.68 -14.65
CA TYR A 37 -4.52 1.74 -14.11
C TYR A 37 -5.98 2.06 -14.50
N LYS A 38 -6.22 3.14 -15.27
CA LYS A 38 -7.56 3.47 -15.79
C LYS A 38 -7.96 2.52 -16.92
N ARG A 39 -8.33 1.28 -16.59
CA ARG A 39 -9.03 0.38 -17.51
C ARG A 39 -10.53 0.64 -17.44
N GLY A 40 -11.03 1.50 -18.32
CA GLY A 40 -12.41 1.52 -18.83
C GLY A 40 -13.59 1.64 -17.84
N GLY A 41 -13.35 1.92 -16.55
CA GLY A 41 -14.39 1.98 -15.52
C GLY A 41 -15.09 3.34 -15.38
N PRO A 42 -16.15 3.42 -14.55
CA PRO A 42 -16.84 4.67 -14.22
C PRO A 42 -15.86 5.73 -13.71
N GLN A 43 -16.13 7.01 -14.00
CA GLN A 43 -15.35 8.11 -13.45
C GLN A 43 -15.43 8.09 -11.92
N VAL A 44 -14.32 7.72 -11.27
CA VAL A 44 -14.20 7.78 -9.82
C VAL A 44 -14.14 9.24 -9.40
N ARG A 45 -15.04 9.65 -8.51
CA ARG A 45 -15.18 11.03 -8.03
C ARG A 45 -13.92 11.54 -7.31
N ASP A 46 -13.28 10.67 -6.52
CA ASP A 46 -11.99 10.96 -5.88
C ASP A 46 -11.03 9.76 -5.96
N PRO A 47 -10.23 9.66 -7.03
CA PRO A 47 -9.27 8.58 -7.21
C PRO A 47 -8.16 8.56 -6.15
N SER A 48 -7.82 9.73 -5.60
CA SER A 48 -6.78 9.86 -4.59
C SER A 48 -7.23 9.26 -3.27
N GLN A 49 -8.44 9.62 -2.83
CA GLN A 49 -9.05 9.04 -1.64
C GLN A 49 -9.27 7.53 -1.79
N LEU A 50 -9.70 7.07 -2.97
CA LEU A 50 -9.87 5.64 -3.24
C LEU A 50 -8.54 4.87 -3.07
N ARG A 51 -7.45 5.41 -3.62
CA ARG A 51 -6.11 4.79 -3.51
C ARG A 51 -5.61 4.80 -2.07
N ALA A 52 -5.73 5.93 -1.36
CA ALA A 52 -5.35 6.03 0.04
C ALA A 52 -6.13 5.05 0.92
N ASN A 53 -7.43 4.88 0.66
CA ASN A 53 -8.25 3.90 1.36
C ASN A 53 -7.83 2.46 1.07
N ALA A 54 -7.44 2.14 -0.16
CA ALA A 54 -6.92 0.82 -0.50
C ALA A 54 -5.65 0.49 0.30
N TYR A 55 -4.68 1.41 0.34
CA TYR A 55 -3.46 1.23 1.13
C TYR A 55 -3.75 1.15 2.64
N ARG A 56 -4.68 1.97 3.16
CA ARG A 56 -5.12 1.87 4.57
C ARG A 56 -5.68 0.49 4.89
N VAL A 57 -6.58 -0.03 4.05
CA VAL A 57 -7.16 -1.37 4.24
C VAL A 57 -6.08 -2.43 4.19
N LEU A 58 -5.15 -2.38 3.23
CA LEU A 58 -4.05 -3.34 3.13
C LEU A 58 -3.15 -3.32 4.37
N LEU A 59 -2.81 -2.14 4.87
CA LEU A 59 -1.95 -1.97 6.05
C LEU A 59 -2.59 -2.47 7.35
N THR A 60 -3.92 -2.47 7.44
CA THR A 60 -4.67 -2.91 8.64
C THR A 60 -5.31 -4.28 8.48
N ARG A 61 -4.93 -5.07 7.46
CA ARG A 61 -5.48 -6.41 7.21
C ARG A 61 -4.83 -7.51 8.07
N ALA A 62 -3.59 -7.31 8.51
CA ALA A 62 -2.88 -8.29 9.33
C ALA A 62 -3.30 -8.20 10.79
N ARG A 63 -3.28 -9.35 11.48
CA ARG A 63 -3.55 -9.43 12.91
C ARG A 63 -2.30 -9.11 13.75
N ASP A 64 -1.20 -9.79 13.46
CA ASP A 64 0.01 -9.73 14.30
C ASP A 64 1.14 -8.93 13.64
N ALA A 65 1.29 -9.01 12.31
CA ALA A 65 2.39 -8.32 11.62
C ALA A 65 2.05 -7.89 10.19
N THR A 66 2.40 -6.65 9.86
CA THR A 66 2.41 -6.16 8.47
C THR A 66 3.84 -5.97 8.01
N VAL A 67 4.25 -6.71 6.98
CA VAL A 67 5.52 -6.52 6.28
C VAL A 67 5.25 -5.68 5.04
N VAL A 68 6.00 -4.58 4.86
CA VAL A 68 5.90 -3.74 3.67
C VAL A 68 7.17 -3.90 2.85
N PHE A 69 7.03 -4.34 1.61
CA PHE A 69 8.10 -4.33 0.63
C PHE A 69 8.03 -3.02 -0.16
N VAL A 70 9.09 -2.20 -0.06
CA VAL A 70 9.25 -0.99 -0.87
C VAL A 70 10.36 -1.23 -1.89
N PRO A 71 10.06 -1.26 -3.20
CA PRO A 71 11.09 -1.34 -4.24
C PRO A 71 12.12 -0.22 -4.09
N ARG A 72 13.40 -0.53 -4.35
CA ARG A 72 14.47 0.47 -4.42
C ARG A 72 14.34 1.31 -5.69
N LEU A 73 13.49 2.32 -5.62
CA LEU A 73 13.23 3.28 -6.70
C LEU A 73 13.33 4.71 -6.11
N PRO A 74 14.00 5.66 -6.78
CA PRO A 74 14.16 7.02 -6.26
C PRO A 74 12.83 7.72 -5.92
N GLU A 75 11.77 7.43 -6.67
CA GLU A 75 10.42 7.98 -6.42
C GLU A 75 9.74 7.42 -5.16
N LEU A 76 10.28 6.34 -4.57
CA LEU A 76 9.81 5.73 -3.33
C LEU A 76 10.71 6.02 -2.13
N ASP A 77 11.82 6.76 -2.30
CA ASP A 77 12.74 7.06 -1.20
C ASP A 77 12.04 7.82 -0.06
N GLN A 78 11.24 8.83 -0.39
CA GLN A 78 10.44 9.57 0.61
C GLN A 78 9.36 8.68 1.25
N THR A 79 8.74 7.78 0.48
CA THR A 79 7.77 6.82 1.00
C THR A 79 8.44 5.88 2.02
N CYS A 80 9.60 5.34 1.68
CA CYS A 80 10.39 4.47 2.56
C CYS A 80 10.80 5.20 3.84
N ALA A 81 11.38 6.40 3.71
CA ALA A 81 11.77 7.23 4.84
C ALA A 81 10.59 7.57 5.76
N HIS A 82 9.42 7.85 5.18
CA HIS A 82 8.19 8.10 5.95
C HIS A 82 7.74 6.86 6.72
N LEU A 83 7.71 5.69 6.09
CA LEU A 83 7.34 4.43 6.74
C LEU A 83 8.26 4.14 7.94
N LEU A 84 9.58 4.30 7.76
CA LEU A 84 10.54 4.17 8.86
C LEU A 84 10.28 5.19 9.98
N GLY A 85 10.01 6.45 9.61
CA GLY A 85 9.71 7.52 10.57
C GLY A 85 8.44 7.31 11.39
N ILE A 86 7.48 6.53 10.90
CA ILE A 86 6.23 6.21 11.61
C ILE A 86 6.26 4.86 12.34
N GLY A 87 7.41 4.18 12.37
CA GLY A 87 7.63 3.00 13.20
C GLY A 87 7.78 1.67 12.45
N PHE A 88 7.78 1.65 11.11
CA PHE A 88 8.24 0.47 10.38
C PHE A 88 9.74 0.25 10.66
N ARG A 89 10.15 -1.01 10.73
CA ARG A 89 11.56 -1.38 10.96
C ARG A 89 12.07 -2.16 9.75
N PRO A 90 13.33 -1.94 9.32
CA PRO A 90 13.96 -2.80 8.34
C PRO A 90 13.90 -4.26 8.80
N LEU A 91 13.59 -5.16 7.87
CA LEU A 91 13.68 -6.59 8.12
C LEU A 91 15.07 -7.03 7.69
N ASP A 92 15.93 -7.33 8.67
CA ASP A 92 17.26 -7.85 8.39
C ASP A 92 17.13 -9.30 7.87
N ALA A 93 17.79 -9.58 6.75
CA ALA A 93 18.04 -10.96 6.36
C ALA A 93 19.14 -11.48 7.28
N GLY A 94 18.76 -12.27 8.28
CA GLY A 94 19.68 -12.93 9.20
C GLY A 94 20.68 -13.84 8.51
#